data_AF-A0A077ZK10-F1
#
_entry.id   AF-A0A077ZK10-F1
#
_cell.length_a   1.000
_cell.length_b   1.000
_cell.length_c   1.000
_cell.angle_alpha   90.00
_cell.angle_beta   90.00
_cell.angle_gamma   90.00
#
_symmetry.space_group_name_H-M   'P 1'
#
loop_
_entity.id
_entity.type
_entity.pdbx_description
1 polymer ?
#
loop_
_entity_poly.entity_id
_entity_poly.type
_entity_poly.pdbx_seq_one_letter_code
_entity_poly.pdbx_strand_id
1 'polypeptide(L)'
;MFGFSIFLNEGLTRDTTQYIKEMAEYGFSGIFTSLHIPEDDASQYRKRLTDLGSIAKTYQLELMVDISGEALDRAGFSFKHLRELKEIGVTGLRMDYHISNQQIAELSQEMTIALNASTITEIDIQELREANADFDHLEAWHNYYPRPETALDKDWYHEKNQWLKAYGFTIQGFVPGDEKLRGPLYRGLPTLEEHRGMHPLAAALDLSNETDKVYIGDSGLSKEVLRQFSFYIKEEALKLRVEAFDKQIEYVLGTHINRQDEARDVIRSAEARFKKIPNVEPLSVRKRDVGAVTIDNAKYLRYMGEIQIVKRALPADEKVNVVGQRVWKRMINLENLTTERRNETTFGLDEMSVAEAVQLMNQEDHNVPDAVAEQLPQIEKVIEATITAFKKDGRLIYMGAGTSGRLGVLDAAECVPTFGVEAEMVVGLIAGGEQAMTVAVEGAEDDADLGAQDLKDLHLTENDMVIGIAASGRTPYVIGGLDYARSIGAATGTISCNKGAEISKHADLPIEVDCGPEFLTGSTRLKSGTAQKLILNMISTISMIGIGKVYNNLMVDVKPTNEKLVERSKRIIMQATEADYETAAHYFAEAEQNVKLAIVMILTDSSKEEAAEKLIRADGFVKKTI
;
A
#
# COMPACT_ATOMS: atom_id res chain seq x y z
N MET A 1 -21.03 8.32 -18.96
CA MET A 1 -20.64 9.21 -17.84
C MET A 1 -20.30 8.37 -16.61
N PHE A 2 -19.26 8.71 -15.85
CA PHE A 2 -18.95 8.04 -14.59
C PHE A 2 -19.23 8.93 -13.37
N GLY A 3 -19.88 8.36 -12.36
CA GLY A 3 -20.16 9.01 -11.09
C GLY A 3 -19.83 8.11 -9.90
N PHE A 4 -20.08 8.60 -8.69
CA PHE A 4 -19.77 7.87 -7.45
C PHE A 4 -20.74 8.24 -6.33
N SER A 5 -20.81 7.40 -5.31
CA SER A 5 -21.74 7.58 -4.20
C SER A 5 -21.08 8.24 -3.00
N ILE A 6 -21.80 9.14 -2.34
CA ILE A 6 -21.48 9.69 -1.03
C ILE A 6 -22.67 9.44 -0.11
N PHE A 7 -22.43 8.87 1.06
CA PHE A 7 -23.48 8.62 2.05
C PHE A 7 -23.37 9.62 3.19
N LEU A 8 -24.50 10.26 3.51
CA LEU A 8 -24.58 11.34 4.50
C LEU A 8 -25.03 10.86 5.88
N ASN A 9 -24.76 9.59 6.22
CA ASN A 9 -25.00 9.03 7.56
C ASN A 9 -24.08 9.64 8.62
N GLU A 10 -22.93 10.13 8.20
CA GLU A 10 -21.98 10.85 9.05
C GLU A 10 -21.68 12.23 8.45
N GLY A 11 -21.09 13.11 9.25
CA GLY A 11 -20.63 14.40 8.74
C GLY A 11 -19.55 14.21 7.66
N LEU A 12 -19.50 15.11 6.68
CA LEU A 12 -18.44 15.11 5.68
C LEU A 12 -17.10 15.37 6.36
N THR A 13 -16.28 14.32 6.46
CA THR A 13 -14.93 14.42 7.03
C THR A 13 -13.98 15.08 6.03
N ARG A 14 -12.77 15.42 6.48
CA ARG A 14 -11.70 15.87 5.59
C ARG A 14 -11.38 14.81 4.53
N ASP A 15 -11.39 13.54 4.93
CA ASP A 15 -11.11 12.41 4.02
C ASP A 15 -12.20 12.27 2.95
N THR A 16 -13.48 12.42 3.31
CA THR A 16 -14.57 12.41 2.33
C THR A 16 -14.47 13.60 1.37
N THR A 17 -14.12 14.78 1.88
CA THR A 17 -13.93 15.98 1.04
C THR A 17 -12.75 15.80 0.07
N GLN A 18 -11.65 15.21 0.55
CA GLN A 18 -10.48 14.91 -0.27
C GLN A 18 -10.79 13.83 -1.31
N TYR A 19 -11.58 12.81 -0.96
CA TYR A 19 -12.04 11.78 -1.89
C TYR A 19 -12.89 12.38 -3.01
N ILE A 20 -13.86 13.26 -2.70
CA ILE A 20 -14.68 13.94 -3.73
C ILE A 20 -13.80 14.73 -4.70
N LYS A 21 -12.81 15.47 -4.18
CA LYS A 21 -11.84 16.20 -4.99
C LYS A 21 -11.06 15.26 -5.92
N GLU A 22 -10.54 14.16 -5.38
CA GLU A 22 -9.75 13.19 -6.15
C GLU A 22 -10.60 12.55 -7.26
N MET A 23 -11.83 12.13 -6.96
CA MET A 23 -12.74 11.59 -7.97
C MET A 23 -12.97 12.58 -9.13
N ALA A 24 -13.20 13.86 -8.82
CA ALA A 24 -13.36 14.90 -9.84
C ALA A 24 -12.10 15.09 -10.71
N GLU A 25 -10.92 15.17 -10.11
CA GLU A 25 -9.63 15.32 -10.81
C GLU A 25 -9.32 14.12 -11.73
N TYR A 26 -9.89 12.96 -11.41
CA TYR A 26 -9.76 11.71 -12.16
C TYR A 26 -10.85 11.52 -13.22
N GLY A 27 -11.74 12.50 -13.39
CA GLY A 27 -12.70 12.57 -14.50
C GLY A 27 -14.10 12.07 -14.17
N PHE A 28 -14.40 11.75 -12.90
CA PHE A 28 -15.78 11.53 -12.48
C PHE A 28 -16.54 12.85 -12.45
N SER A 29 -17.81 12.82 -12.87
CA SER A 29 -18.60 14.03 -13.12
C SER A 29 -19.94 14.09 -12.38
N GLY A 30 -20.24 13.08 -11.54
CA GLY A 30 -21.51 13.04 -10.82
C GLY A 30 -21.41 12.35 -9.47
N ILE A 31 -22.22 12.84 -8.53
CA ILE A 31 -22.39 12.32 -7.18
C ILE A 31 -23.83 11.83 -7.04
N PHE A 32 -23.96 10.62 -6.51
CA PHE A 32 -25.21 10.10 -5.99
C PHE A 32 -25.18 10.12 -4.46
N THR A 33 -26.27 10.55 -3.83
CA THR A 33 -26.44 10.41 -2.38
C THR A 33 -27.86 9.95 -2.08
N SER A 34 -28.00 9.12 -1.05
CA SER A 34 -29.31 8.65 -0.57
C SER A 34 -29.54 9.09 0.87
N LEU A 35 -30.72 9.66 1.12
CA LEU A 35 -31.18 10.21 2.40
C LEU A 35 -32.32 9.33 2.96
N HIS A 36 -32.00 8.07 3.26
CA HIS A 36 -32.92 7.08 3.82
C HIS A 36 -32.36 6.49 5.11
N ILE A 37 -32.40 7.25 6.22
CA ILE A 37 -32.06 6.72 7.55
C ILE A 37 -33.04 7.28 8.60
N PRO A 38 -34.02 6.46 9.07
CA PRO A 38 -34.92 6.83 10.16
C PRO A 38 -34.22 7.25 11.46
N GLU A 39 -32.99 6.77 11.67
CA GLU A 39 -32.24 6.90 12.92
C GLU A 39 -31.37 8.17 13.02
N ASP A 40 -31.23 8.93 11.93
CA ASP A 40 -30.35 10.10 11.88
C ASP A 40 -31.06 11.37 12.36
N ASP A 41 -30.31 12.27 12.98
CA ASP A 41 -30.83 13.58 13.40
C ASP A 41 -31.16 14.43 12.17
N ALA A 42 -32.45 14.47 11.82
CA ALA A 42 -32.94 15.18 10.64
C ALA A 42 -32.51 16.66 10.60
N SER A 43 -32.22 17.27 11.76
CA SER A 43 -31.74 18.64 11.84
C SER A 43 -30.35 18.84 11.18
N GLN A 44 -29.55 17.78 11.05
CA GLN A 44 -28.23 17.83 10.44
C GLN A 44 -28.26 17.68 8.91
N TYR A 45 -29.32 17.10 8.34
CA TYR A 45 -29.36 16.81 6.90
C TYR A 45 -29.28 18.05 6.03
N ARG A 46 -29.97 19.13 6.43
CA ARG A 46 -29.89 20.41 5.70
C ARG A 46 -28.46 20.89 5.57
N LYS A 47 -27.71 20.84 6.67
CA LYS A 47 -26.29 21.24 6.71
C LYS A 47 -25.44 20.29 5.87
N ARG A 48 -25.54 18.97 6.10
CA ARG A 48 -24.75 17.95 5.37
C ARG A 48 -24.97 18.03 3.85
N LEU A 49 -26.22 18.20 3.41
CA LEU A 49 -26.55 18.34 2.00
C LEU A 49 -26.09 19.68 1.42
N THR A 50 -26.17 20.76 2.19
CA THR A 50 -25.63 22.08 1.77
C THR A 50 -24.12 22.02 1.60
N ASP A 51 -23.42 21.38 2.54
CA ASP A 51 -21.97 21.20 2.49
C ASP A 51 -21.58 20.34 1.26
N LEU A 52 -22.28 19.22 1.03
CA LEU A 52 -22.05 18.36 -0.15
C LEU A 52 -22.31 19.11 -1.45
N GLY A 53 -23.42 19.85 -1.54
CA GLY A 53 -23.78 20.64 -2.72
C GLY A 53 -22.78 21.76 -3.01
N SER A 54 -22.25 22.43 -1.97
CA SER A 54 -21.18 23.42 -2.13
C SER A 54 -19.91 22.80 -2.70
N ILE A 55 -19.54 21.59 -2.25
CA ILE A 55 -18.39 20.86 -2.77
C ILE A 55 -18.65 20.42 -4.23
N ALA A 56 -19.84 19.89 -4.53
CA ALA A 56 -20.23 19.49 -5.88
C ALA A 56 -20.15 20.66 -6.86
N LYS A 57 -20.66 21.85 -6.49
CA LYS A 57 -20.52 23.09 -7.28
C LYS A 57 -19.08 23.47 -7.53
N THR A 58 -18.24 23.39 -6.49
CA THR A 58 -16.82 23.74 -6.57
C THR A 58 -16.10 22.89 -7.62
N TYR A 59 -16.46 21.61 -7.73
CA TYR A 59 -15.86 20.66 -8.67
C TYR A 59 -16.71 20.39 -9.92
N GLN A 60 -17.77 21.17 -10.15
CA GLN A 60 -18.68 21.04 -11.30
C GLN A 60 -19.27 19.63 -11.46
N LEU A 61 -19.61 19.00 -10.34
CA LEU A 61 -20.22 17.67 -10.30
C LEU A 61 -21.75 17.78 -10.31
N GLU A 62 -22.41 16.92 -11.09
CA GLU A 62 -23.85 16.67 -10.92
C GLU A 62 -24.10 16.08 -9.53
N LEU A 63 -25.20 16.47 -8.88
CA LEU A 63 -25.61 15.93 -7.58
C LEU A 63 -27.04 15.42 -7.67
N MET A 64 -27.18 14.10 -7.76
CA MET A 64 -28.44 13.37 -7.70
C MET A 64 -28.74 12.96 -6.26
N VAL A 65 -29.89 13.40 -5.74
CA VAL A 65 -30.32 13.10 -4.37
C VAL A 65 -31.52 12.17 -4.39
N ASP A 66 -31.32 10.98 -3.85
CA ASP A 66 -32.39 10.02 -3.57
C ASP A 66 -33.02 10.33 -2.21
N ILE A 67 -34.27 10.78 -2.25
CA ILE A 67 -34.99 11.24 -1.07
C ILE A 67 -36.50 11.04 -1.23
N SER A 68 -37.16 10.55 -0.18
CA SER A 68 -38.62 10.53 -0.10
C SER A 68 -39.18 11.92 0.25
N GLY A 69 -40.44 12.19 -0.11
CA GLY A 69 -41.06 13.48 0.19
C GLY A 69 -41.08 13.83 1.67
N GLU A 70 -41.37 12.86 2.53
CA GLU A 70 -41.33 13.03 3.99
C GLU A 70 -39.91 13.30 4.51
N ALA A 71 -38.87 12.71 3.90
CA ALA A 71 -37.49 12.99 4.26
C ALA A 71 -37.06 14.39 3.80
N LEU A 72 -37.54 14.85 2.64
CA LEU A 72 -37.29 16.20 2.13
C LEU A 72 -37.88 17.27 3.05
N ASP A 73 -39.15 17.11 3.43
CA ASP A 73 -39.84 18.01 4.36
C ASP A 73 -39.15 18.02 5.75
N ARG A 74 -38.72 16.86 6.25
CA ARG A 74 -37.96 16.76 7.51
C ARG A 74 -36.58 17.40 7.45
N ALA A 75 -35.94 17.38 6.28
CA ALA A 75 -34.67 18.09 6.05
C ALA A 75 -34.86 19.62 5.89
N GLY A 76 -36.10 20.12 5.95
CA GLY A 76 -36.42 21.53 5.84
C GLY A 76 -36.40 22.07 4.41
N PHE A 77 -36.56 21.18 3.42
CA PHE A 77 -36.77 21.55 2.01
C PHE A 77 -38.20 21.19 1.60
N SER A 78 -38.65 21.65 0.44
CA SER A 78 -39.96 21.29 -0.10
C SER A 78 -39.91 21.19 -1.62
N PHE A 79 -40.66 20.24 -2.19
CA PHE A 79 -40.85 20.17 -3.64
C PHE A 79 -41.52 21.43 -4.22
N LYS A 80 -42.20 22.23 -3.40
CA LYS A 80 -42.77 23.51 -3.82
C LYS A 80 -41.71 24.62 -4.01
N HIS A 81 -40.49 24.40 -3.52
CA HIS A 81 -39.41 25.39 -3.49
C HIS A 81 -38.09 24.78 -4.01
N LEU A 82 -38.14 24.13 -5.18
CA LEU A 82 -36.97 23.52 -5.83
C LEU A 82 -35.78 24.47 -6.04
N ARG A 83 -36.02 25.78 -6.09
CA ARG A 83 -34.96 26.79 -6.16
C ARG A 83 -33.95 26.67 -5.02
N GLU A 84 -34.41 26.35 -3.81
CA GLU A 84 -33.52 26.20 -2.65
C GLU A 84 -32.55 25.02 -2.82
N LEU A 85 -33.02 23.92 -3.44
CA LEU A 85 -32.19 22.75 -3.74
C LEU A 85 -31.14 23.06 -4.81
N LYS A 86 -31.51 23.79 -5.86
CA LYS A 86 -30.57 24.27 -6.88
C LYS A 86 -29.54 25.26 -6.33
N GLU A 87 -29.96 26.11 -5.38
CA GLU A 87 -29.08 27.08 -4.73
C GLU A 87 -28.00 26.41 -3.88
N ILE A 88 -28.29 25.27 -3.25
CA ILE A 88 -27.26 24.50 -2.54
C ILE A 88 -26.43 23.61 -3.46
N GLY A 89 -26.92 23.26 -4.67
CA GLY A 89 -26.15 22.51 -5.68
C GLY A 89 -26.70 21.17 -6.09
N VAL A 90 -27.91 20.83 -5.65
CA VAL A 90 -28.64 19.67 -6.16
C VAL A 90 -29.03 19.92 -7.61
N THR A 91 -28.65 19.00 -8.50
CA THR A 91 -28.96 19.09 -9.93
C THR A 91 -30.13 18.19 -10.33
N GLY A 92 -30.43 17.16 -9.54
CA GLY A 92 -31.59 16.31 -9.77
C GLY A 92 -32.05 15.56 -8.52
N LEU A 93 -33.27 15.02 -8.60
CA LEU A 93 -33.91 14.26 -7.53
C LEU A 93 -34.29 12.87 -8.04
N ARG A 94 -33.94 11.84 -7.27
CA ARG A 94 -34.42 10.46 -7.49
C ARG A 94 -35.62 10.23 -6.59
N MET A 95 -36.75 10.03 -7.23
CA MET A 95 -38.06 10.04 -6.57
C MET A 95 -38.45 8.63 -6.20
N ASP A 96 -38.73 8.44 -4.91
CA ASP A 96 -39.26 7.18 -4.40
C ASP A 96 -40.80 7.14 -4.49
N TYR A 97 -41.36 6.01 -4.07
CA TYR A 97 -42.80 5.80 -4.00
C TYR A 97 -43.50 6.96 -3.25
N HIS A 98 -44.73 7.29 -3.67
CA HIS A 98 -45.65 8.32 -3.12
C HIS A 98 -45.71 9.69 -3.81
N ILE A 99 -45.13 9.85 -5.00
CA ILE A 99 -45.28 11.09 -5.80
C ILE A 99 -46.01 10.76 -7.10
N SER A 100 -47.01 11.57 -7.47
CA SER A 100 -47.81 11.29 -8.67
C SER A 100 -47.04 11.62 -9.95
N ASN A 101 -47.40 10.95 -11.06
CA ASN A 101 -46.82 11.24 -12.38
C ASN A 101 -47.08 12.70 -12.81
N GLN A 102 -48.19 13.31 -12.36
CA GLN A 102 -48.45 14.75 -12.54
C GLN A 102 -47.40 15.63 -11.84
N GLN A 103 -47.05 15.30 -10.59
CA GLN A 103 -46.03 16.04 -9.86
C GLN A 103 -44.64 15.83 -10.47
N ILE A 104 -44.31 14.60 -10.88
CA ILE A 104 -43.05 14.30 -11.59
C ILE A 104 -42.95 15.14 -12.87
N ALA A 105 -44.04 15.23 -13.65
CA ALA A 105 -44.08 16.05 -14.85
C ALA A 105 -43.83 17.53 -14.55
N GLU A 106 -44.44 18.09 -13.51
CA GLU A 106 -44.21 19.47 -13.08
C GLU A 106 -42.75 19.71 -12.66
N LEU A 107 -42.17 18.79 -11.89
CA LEU A 107 -40.79 18.91 -11.39
C LEU A 107 -39.76 18.75 -12.53
N SER A 108 -40.06 17.92 -13.53
CA SER A 108 -39.20 17.72 -14.72
C SER A 108 -39.02 18.98 -15.55
N GLN A 109 -39.96 19.94 -15.48
CA GLN A 109 -39.83 21.24 -16.13
C GLN A 109 -38.77 22.13 -15.44
N GLU A 110 -38.37 21.79 -14.22
CA GLU A 110 -37.43 22.57 -13.44
C GLU A 110 -36.07 21.89 -13.28
N MET A 111 -36.00 20.57 -13.09
CA MET A 111 -34.75 19.85 -12.86
C MET A 111 -34.84 18.41 -13.32
N THR A 112 -33.69 17.74 -13.38
CA THR A 112 -33.64 16.31 -13.69
C THR A 112 -34.35 15.49 -12.63
N ILE A 113 -35.28 14.64 -13.05
CA ILE A 113 -35.99 13.70 -12.19
C ILE A 113 -35.64 12.28 -12.60
N ALA A 114 -35.05 11.54 -11.66
CA ALA A 114 -34.73 10.13 -11.81
C ALA A 114 -35.88 9.27 -11.29
N LEU A 115 -36.36 8.38 -12.15
CA LEU A 115 -37.37 7.37 -11.86
C LEU A 115 -36.69 6.02 -11.64
N ASN A 116 -37.33 5.15 -10.87
CA ASN A 116 -36.81 3.81 -10.63
C ASN A 116 -36.99 2.95 -11.89
N ALA A 117 -35.86 2.65 -12.55
CA ALA A 117 -35.83 1.88 -13.78
C ALA A 117 -36.49 0.52 -13.62
N SER A 118 -36.46 -0.08 -12.42
CA SER A 118 -37.01 -1.42 -12.21
C SER A 118 -38.52 -1.47 -12.11
N THR A 119 -39.17 -0.35 -11.78
CA THR A 119 -40.59 -0.34 -11.38
C THR A 119 -41.47 0.51 -12.28
N ILE A 120 -40.88 1.42 -13.08
CA ILE A 120 -41.62 2.21 -14.06
C ILE A 120 -42.29 1.31 -15.11
N THR A 121 -43.57 1.60 -15.38
CA THR A 121 -44.43 0.86 -16.30
C THR A 121 -44.80 1.69 -17.53
N GLU A 122 -45.41 1.05 -18.53
CA GLU A 122 -45.91 1.77 -19.71
C GLU A 122 -47.04 2.75 -19.37
N ILE A 123 -47.85 2.43 -18.35
CA ILE A 123 -48.91 3.32 -17.85
C ILE A 123 -48.28 4.59 -17.28
N ASP A 124 -47.22 4.47 -16.48
CA ASP A 124 -46.53 5.64 -15.90
C ASP A 124 -46.00 6.58 -17.00
N ILE A 125 -45.42 6.01 -18.06
CA ILE A 125 -44.90 6.78 -19.20
C ILE A 125 -46.02 7.49 -19.95
N GLN A 126 -47.18 6.84 -20.13
CA GLN A 126 -48.34 7.45 -20.75
C GLN A 126 -48.87 8.61 -19.90
N GLU A 127 -49.00 8.42 -18.60
CA GLU A 127 -49.42 9.47 -17.66
C GLU A 127 -48.45 10.66 -17.65
N LEU A 128 -47.13 10.40 -17.70
CA LEU A 128 -46.10 11.44 -17.80
C LEU A 128 -46.22 12.25 -19.10
N ARG A 129 -46.52 11.59 -20.22
CA ARG A 129 -46.75 12.28 -21.50
C ARG A 129 -48.02 13.12 -21.48
N GLU A 130 -49.11 12.59 -20.93
CA GLU A 130 -50.37 13.33 -20.77
C GLU A 130 -50.21 14.55 -19.86
N ALA A 131 -49.38 14.43 -18.83
CA ALA A 131 -49.02 15.51 -17.91
C ALA A 131 -47.99 16.51 -18.49
N ASN A 132 -47.52 16.32 -19.73
CA ASN A 132 -46.48 17.11 -20.39
C ASN A 132 -45.15 17.16 -19.62
N ALA A 133 -44.68 15.99 -19.14
CA ALA A 133 -43.34 15.88 -18.58
C ALA A 133 -42.26 16.21 -19.63
N ASP A 134 -41.16 16.82 -19.18
CA ASP A 134 -39.98 17.05 -20.00
C ASP A 134 -39.10 15.79 -20.00
N PHE A 135 -39.23 14.96 -21.03
CA PHE A 135 -38.49 13.70 -21.15
C PHE A 135 -36.97 13.89 -21.26
N ASP A 136 -36.49 15.07 -21.68
CA ASP A 136 -35.05 15.37 -21.70
C ASP A 136 -34.49 15.56 -20.27
N HIS A 137 -35.36 15.82 -19.30
CA HIS A 137 -35.04 15.87 -17.87
C HIS A 137 -35.48 14.63 -17.11
N LEU A 138 -35.94 13.57 -17.78
CA LEU A 138 -36.27 12.30 -17.13
C LEU A 138 -35.16 11.27 -17.31
N GLU A 139 -34.72 10.69 -16.20
CA GLU A 139 -33.74 9.60 -16.19
C GLU A 139 -34.34 8.34 -15.57
N ALA A 140 -33.85 7.17 -15.97
CA ALA A 140 -34.23 5.88 -15.39
C ALA A 140 -33.02 5.27 -14.66
N TRP A 141 -33.08 5.25 -13.32
CA TRP A 141 -32.01 4.78 -12.46
C TRP A 141 -32.30 3.39 -11.91
N HIS A 142 -31.44 2.43 -12.22
CA HIS A 142 -31.48 1.11 -11.59
C HIS A 142 -31.05 1.19 -10.11
N ASN A 143 -31.51 0.21 -9.33
CA ASN A 143 -31.08 0.10 -7.94
C ASN A 143 -29.69 -0.55 -7.84
N TYR A 144 -29.04 -0.38 -6.69
CA TYR A 144 -27.97 -1.27 -6.24
C TYR A 144 -28.52 -2.27 -5.23
N TYR A 145 -27.83 -3.41 -5.08
CA TYR A 145 -28.32 -4.53 -4.26
C TYR A 145 -27.27 -4.97 -3.23
N PRO A 146 -27.41 -4.53 -1.96
CA PRO A 146 -26.47 -4.87 -0.89
C PRO A 146 -26.44 -6.36 -0.57
N ARG A 147 -27.59 -7.04 -0.67
CA ARG A 147 -27.72 -8.47 -0.38
C ARG A 147 -27.19 -9.27 -1.58
N PRO A 148 -26.20 -10.16 -1.39
CA PRO A 148 -25.82 -11.12 -2.43
C PRO A 148 -27.02 -11.90 -2.96
N GLU A 149 -26.92 -12.32 -4.23
CA GLU A 149 -27.91 -13.12 -4.95
C GLU A 149 -29.23 -12.39 -5.24
N THR A 150 -29.27 -11.06 -5.10
CA THR A 150 -30.48 -10.26 -5.31
C THR A 150 -30.36 -9.16 -6.34
N ALA A 151 -29.15 -8.92 -6.85
CA ALA A 151 -28.98 -7.99 -7.95
C ALA A 151 -29.57 -8.56 -9.24
N LEU A 152 -29.76 -7.69 -10.22
CA LEU A 152 -30.49 -8.02 -11.44
C LEU A 152 -29.76 -9.07 -12.27
N ASP A 153 -30.56 -9.88 -12.95
CA ASP A 153 -30.11 -10.76 -14.02
C ASP A 153 -29.77 -9.95 -15.28
N LYS A 154 -28.73 -10.39 -16.03
CA LYS A 154 -28.21 -9.66 -17.19
C LYS A 154 -29.21 -9.61 -18.35
N ASP A 155 -29.92 -10.70 -18.60
CA ASP A 155 -30.87 -10.78 -19.72
C ASP A 155 -32.09 -9.88 -19.44
N TRP A 156 -32.61 -9.92 -18.19
CA TRP A 156 -33.69 -9.03 -17.77
C TRP A 156 -33.28 -7.55 -17.87
N TYR A 157 -32.06 -7.24 -17.43
CA TYR A 157 -31.50 -5.89 -17.50
C TYR A 157 -31.41 -5.37 -18.94
N HIS A 158 -30.95 -6.22 -19.86
CA HIS A 158 -30.90 -5.92 -21.29
C HIS A 158 -32.28 -5.58 -21.86
N GLU A 159 -33.27 -6.45 -21.63
CA GLU A 159 -34.63 -6.23 -22.11
C GLU A 159 -35.23 -4.94 -21.55
N LYS A 160 -35.03 -4.68 -20.23
CA LYS A 160 -35.54 -3.47 -19.60
C LYS A 160 -34.88 -2.21 -20.15
N ASN A 161 -33.58 -2.23 -20.42
CA ASN A 161 -32.87 -1.09 -20.97
C ASN A 161 -33.23 -0.82 -22.43
N GLN A 162 -33.42 -1.85 -23.25
CA GLN A 162 -33.93 -1.66 -24.62
C GLN A 162 -35.31 -1.00 -24.62
N TRP A 163 -36.19 -1.44 -23.70
CA TRP A 163 -37.51 -0.85 -23.53
C TRP A 163 -37.44 0.62 -23.07
N LEU A 164 -36.61 0.94 -22.06
CA LEU A 164 -36.41 2.32 -21.60
C LEU A 164 -35.83 3.24 -22.69
N LYS A 165 -34.82 2.75 -23.45
CA LYS A 165 -34.22 3.49 -24.57
C LYS A 165 -35.25 3.80 -25.67
N ALA A 166 -36.18 2.88 -25.94
CA ALA A 166 -37.26 3.12 -26.90
C ALA A 166 -38.19 4.29 -26.52
N TYR A 167 -38.22 4.66 -25.24
CA TYR A 167 -38.95 5.82 -24.72
C TYR A 167 -38.09 7.08 -24.55
N GLY A 168 -36.80 7.02 -24.87
CA GLY A 168 -35.88 8.16 -24.82
C GLY A 168 -35.27 8.46 -23.45
N PHE A 169 -35.38 7.55 -22.47
CA PHE A 169 -34.77 7.76 -21.16
C PHE A 169 -33.24 7.69 -21.23
N THR A 170 -32.58 8.59 -20.49
CA THR A 170 -31.19 8.40 -20.06
C THR A 170 -31.16 7.34 -18.95
N ILE A 171 -30.36 6.29 -19.11
CA ILE A 171 -30.33 5.15 -18.19
C ILE A 171 -29.07 5.18 -17.32
N GLN A 172 -29.25 4.92 -16.03
CA GLN A 172 -28.18 4.82 -15.04
C GLN A 172 -28.15 3.46 -14.35
N GLY A 173 -26.95 2.97 -14.01
CA GLY A 173 -26.79 1.86 -13.08
C GLY A 173 -25.51 1.94 -12.22
N PHE A 174 -25.40 1.03 -11.25
CA PHE A 174 -24.34 0.98 -10.25
C PHE A 174 -23.40 -0.22 -10.44
N VAL A 175 -22.13 0.01 -10.13
CA VAL A 175 -21.10 -1.02 -10.00
C VAL A 175 -20.48 -0.96 -8.61
N PRO A 176 -19.98 -2.07 -8.06
CA PRO A 176 -19.44 -2.07 -6.72
C PRO A 176 -18.08 -1.34 -6.70
N GLY A 177 -17.76 -0.73 -5.57
CA GLY A 177 -16.39 -0.29 -5.28
C GLY A 177 -15.50 -1.45 -4.87
N ASP A 178 -14.20 -1.18 -4.67
CA ASP A 178 -13.26 -2.15 -4.09
C ASP A 178 -12.66 -1.70 -2.75
N GLU A 179 -13.03 -0.51 -2.27
CA GLU A 179 -12.68 0.02 -0.94
C GLU A 179 -13.91 0.63 -0.27
N LYS A 180 -13.87 0.73 1.07
CA LYS A 180 -14.95 1.33 1.90
C LYS A 180 -16.35 0.82 1.49
N LEU A 181 -16.47 -0.50 1.34
CA LEU A 181 -17.73 -1.16 0.99
C LEU A 181 -18.83 -0.77 1.98
N ARG A 182 -20.04 -0.54 1.49
CA ARG A 182 -21.12 -0.09 2.37
C ARG A 182 -21.59 -1.23 3.28
N GLY A 183 -21.72 -0.92 4.57
CA GLY A 183 -22.40 -1.79 5.54
C GLY A 183 -23.90 -1.94 5.24
N PRO A 184 -24.60 -2.87 5.90
CA PRO A 184 -24.08 -3.77 6.94
C PRO A 184 -23.42 -5.04 6.39
N LEU A 185 -23.55 -5.34 5.09
CA LEU A 185 -23.10 -6.61 4.52
C LEU A 185 -21.67 -6.56 3.96
N TYR A 186 -21.17 -5.39 3.53
CA TYR A 186 -19.83 -5.23 2.95
C TYR A 186 -19.59 -6.16 1.75
N ARG A 187 -20.61 -6.39 0.91
CA ARG A 187 -20.57 -7.27 -0.26
C ARG A 187 -20.65 -6.52 -1.59
N GLY A 188 -20.34 -5.23 -1.57
CA GLY A 188 -20.44 -4.31 -2.70
C GLY A 188 -21.88 -3.98 -3.08
N LEU A 189 -22.05 -2.88 -3.82
CA LEU A 189 -23.33 -2.36 -4.27
C LEU A 189 -23.48 -2.39 -5.80
N PRO A 190 -23.55 -3.58 -6.43
CA PRO A 190 -23.77 -3.71 -7.86
C PRO A 190 -25.26 -3.60 -8.25
N THR A 191 -25.53 -3.22 -9.50
CA THR A 191 -26.83 -3.39 -10.16
C THR A 191 -27.02 -4.79 -10.73
N LEU A 192 -25.98 -5.38 -11.34
CA LEU A 192 -25.99 -6.74 -11.89
C LEU A 192 -25.30 -7.73 -10.94
N GLU A 193 -25.87 -8.92 -10.74
CA GLU A 193 -25.30 -9.88 -9.78
C GLU A 193 -23.94 -10.42 -10.22
N GLU A 194 -23.73 -10.57 -11.53
CA GLU A 194 -22.45 -10.96 -12.11
C GLU A 194 -21.31 -9.95 -11.88
N HIS A 195 -21.63 -8.70 -11.53
CA HIS A 195 -20.63 -7.68 -11.20
C HIS A 195 -20.15 -7.78 -9.75
N ARG A 196 -20.81 -8.60 -8.91
CA ARG A 196 -20.41 -8.75 -7.51
C ARG A 196 -19.02 -9.37 -7.41
N GLY A 197 -18.09 -8.64 -6.80
CA GLY A 197 -16.69 -9.04 -6.70
C GLY A 197 -15.89 -8.91 -8.00
N MET A 198 -16.50 -8.41 -9.08
CA MET A 198 -15.80 -8.06 -10.30
C MET A 198 -14.96 -6.79 -10.09
N HIS A 199 -13.87 -6.67 -10.84
CA HIS A 199 -13.06 -5.45 -10.86
C HIS A 199 -13.93 -4.23 -11.23
N PRO A 200 -13.94 -3.12 -10.46
CA PRO A 200 -14.90 -2.03 -10.67
C PRO A 200 -14.90 -1.44 -12.08
N LEU A 201 -13.72 -1.19 -12.67
CA LEU A 201 -13.63 -0.72 -14.07
C LEU A 201 -14.17 -1.75 -15.07
N ALA A 202 -13.96 -3.05 -14.86
CA ALA A 202 -14.46 -4.07 -15.78
C ALA A 202 -15.99 -4.15 -15.72
N ALA A 203 -16.56 -4.12 -14.51
CA ALA A 203 -18.01 -4.01 -14.30
C ALA A 203 -18.57 -2.74 -14.94
N ALA A 204 -17.87 -1.60 -14.77
CA ALA A 204 -18.31 -0.33 -15.32
C ALA A 204 -18.36 -0.34 -16.85
N LEU A 205 -17.35 -0.92 -17.50
CA LEU A 205 -17.34 -1.05 -18.96
C LEU A 205 -18.40 -2.01 -19.48
N ASP A 206 -18.62 -3.14 -18.79
CA ASP A 206 -19.68 -4.08 -19.17
C ASP A 206 -21.06 -3.42 -19.06
N LEU A 207 -21.30 -2.65 -17.98
CA LEU A 207 -22.54 -1.91 -17.77
C LEU A 207 -22.71 -0.76 -18.78
N SER A 208 -21.62 -0.06 -19.13
CA SER A 208 -21.64 1.09 -20.07
C SER A 208 -22.04 0.73 -21.50
N ASN A 209 -22.05 -0.56 -21.85
CA ASN A 209 -22.57 -0.99 -23.15
C ASN A 209 -24.06 -0.64 -23.33
N GLU A 210 -24.82 -0.58 -22.23
CA GLU A 210 -26.27 -0.41 -22.25
C GLU A 210 -26.78 0.72 -21.38
N THR A 211 -25.90 1.39 -20.64
CA THR A 211 -26.22 2.57 -19.81
C THR A 211 -25.44 3.79 -20.22
N ASP A 212 -26.07 4.95 -20.02
CA ASP A 212 -25.50 6.26 -20.32
C ASP A 212 -24.66 6.78 -19.13
N LYS A 213 -25.09 6.42 -17.91
CA LYS A 213 -24.46 6.82 -16.65
C LYS A 213 -24.12 5.58 -15.79
N VAL A 214 -22.88 5.47 -15.33
CA VAL A 214 -22.42 4.40 -14.44
C VAL A 214 -21.84 4.98 -13.17
N TYR A 215 -22.38 4.57 -12.02
CA TYR A 215 -21.93 5.08 -10.72
C TYR A 215 -21.26 4.01 -9.88
N ILE A 216 -20.23 4.38 -9.13
CA ILE A 216 -19.70 3.53 -8.06
C ILE A 216 -20.72 3.55 -6.91
N GLY A 217 -21.28 2.40 -6.57
CA GLY A 217 -22.29 2.26 -5.51
C GLY A 217 -21.70 2.40 -4.11
N ASP A 218 -20.48 1.91 -3.88
CA ASP A 218 -19.79 2.01 -2.60
C ASP A 218 -19.02 3.35 -2.43
N SER A 219 -18.53 3.62 -1.22
CA SER A 219 -17.90 4.89 -0.86
C SER A 219 -16.42 5.02 -1.26
N GLY A 220 -15.83 4.01 -1.90
CA GLY A 220 -14.39 3.99 -2.16
C GLY A 220 -13.96 3.15 -3.35
N LEU A 221 -12.91 3.65 -4.01
CA LEU A 221 -12.09 2.93 -4.96
C LEU A 221 -10.64 2.97 -4.49
N SER A 222 -9.91 1.87 -4.66
CA SER A 222 -8.47 1.87 -4.46
C SER A 222 -7.78 2.81 -5.45
N LYS A 223 -6.66 3.42 -5.03
CA LYS A 223 -5.89 4.35 -5.87
C LYS A 223 -5.47 3.75 -7.22
N GLU A 224 -5.27 2.44 -7.30
CA GLU A 224 -4.97 1.75 -8.56
C GLU A 224 -6.19 1.73 -9.49
N VAL A 225 -7.35 1.35 -8.97
CA VAL A 225 -8.59 1.34 -9.76
C VAL A 225 -8.95 2.76 -10.20
N LEU A 226 -8.79 3.75 -9.32
CA LEU A 226 -9.03 5.15 -9.63
C LEU A 226 -8.12 5.64 -10.78
N ARG A 227 -6.82 5.32 -10.75
CA ARG A 227 -5.88 5.61 -11.85
C ARG A 227 -6.27 4.92 -13.16
N GLN A 228 -6.80 3.71 -13.10
CA GLN A 228 -7.27 3.01 -14.30
C GLN A 228 -8.52 3.66 -14.89
N PHE A 229 -9.49 4.10 -14.07
CA PHE A 229 -10.61 4.92 -14.53
C PHE A 229 -10.13 6.22 -15.18
N SER A 230 -9.24 6.97 -14.52
CA SER A 230 -8.74 8.23 -15.10
C SER A 230 -8.00 8.01 -16.42
N PHE A 231 -7.22 6.93 -16.53
CA PHE A 231 -6.54 6.62 -17.79
C PHE A 231 -7.56 6.27 -18.89
N TYR A 232 -8.57 5.47 -18.58
CA TYR A 232 -9.64 5.14 -19.52
C TYR A 232 -10.44 6.38 -19.95
N ILE A 233 -10.82 7.25 -19.01
CA ILE A 233 -11.59 8.47 -19.29
C ILE A 233 -10.79 9.46 -20.15
N LYS A 234 -9.49 9.60 -19.91
CA LYS A 234 -8.64 10.59 -20.60
C LYS A 234 -8.10 10.11 -21.94
N GLU A 235 -7.73 8.83 -22.02
CA GLU A 235 -7.02 8.25 -23.17
C GLU A 235 -7.89 7.29 -24.01
N GLU A 236 -9.12 7.01 -23.58
CA GLU A 236 -10.02 6.01 -24.17
C GLU A 236 -9.36 4.62 -24.34
N ALA A 237 -8.43 4.30 -23.44
CA ALA A 237 -7.59 3.10 -23.52
C ALA A 237 -7.55 2.33 -22.20
N LEU A 238 -7.36 1.02 -22.30
CA LEU A 238 -7.14 0.15 -21.14
C LEU A 238 -5.65 -0.09 -20.92
N LYS A 239 -5.15 0.32 -19.75
CA LYS A 239 -3.77 0.06 -19.33
C LYS A 239 -3.68 -1.29 -18.64
N LEU A 240 -2.99 -2.24 -19.26
CA LEU A 240 -2.76 -3.58 -18.72
C LEU A 240 -1.33 -3.69 -18.19
N ARG A 241 -1.16 -4.19 -16.96
CA ARG A 241 0.15 -4.57 -16.42
C ARG A 241 0.48 -5.99 -16.81
N VAL A 242 1.73 -6.22 -17.21
CA VAL A 242 2.23 -7.52 -17.67
C VAL A 242 3.50 -7.87 -16.92
N GLU A 243 3.58 -9.10 -16.44
CA GLU A 243 4.82 -9.70 -15.91
C GLU A 243 5.62 -10.20 -17.10
N ALA A 244 6.85 -9.73 -17.25
CA ALA A 244 7.74 -10.13 -18.31
C ALA A 244 8.36 -11.50 -18.02
N PHE A 245 8.31 -12.42 -18.98
CA PHE A 245 8.98 -13.72 -18.91
C PHE A 245 10.27 -13.78 -19.74
N ASP A 246 10.43 -12.86 -20.68
CA ASP A 246 11.59 -12.77 -21.56
C ASP A 246 11.76 -11.34 -22.08
N LYS A 247 12.99 -10.98 -22.49
CA LYS A 247 13.32 -9.67 -23.09
C LYS A 247 12.51 -9.34 -24.34
N GLN A 248 11.98 -10.35 -25.06
CA GLN A 248 11.08 -10.14 -26.20
C GLN A 248 9.79 -9.40 -25.82
N ILE A 249 9.48 -9.24 -24.52
CA ILE A 249 8.40 -8.37 -24.05
C ILE A 249 8.54 -6.93 -24.56
N GLU A 250 9.77 -6.44 -24.77
CA GLU A 250 10.06 -5.08 -25.27
C GLU A 250 9.43 -4.83 -26.65
N TYR A 251 9.30 -5.87 -27.48
CA TYR A 251 8.64 -5.77 -28.79
C TYR A 251 7.13 -5.61 -28.64
N VAL A 252 6.59 -6.14 -27.54
CA VAL A 252 5.17 -6.07 -27.24
C VAL A 252 4.81 -4.72 -26.66
N LEU A 253 5.48 -4.24 -25.61
CA LEU A 253 5.09 -3.02 -24.87
C LEU A 253 4.70 -1.83 -25.77
N GLY A 254 3.68 -1.09 -25.33
CA GLY A 254 3.14 0.09 -26.01
C GLY A 254 1.61 0.06 -26.14
N THR A 255 1.08 0.93 -26.99
CA THR A 255 -0.36 1.00 -27.29
C THR A 255 -0.70 0.03 -28.41
N HIS A 256 -1.80 -0.70 -28.24
CA HIS A 256 -2.30 -1.65 -29.24
C HIS A 256 -3.77 -1.41 -29.49
N ILE A 257 -4.14 -1.49 -30.76
CA ILE A 257 -5.53 -1.54 -31.20
C ILE A 257 -5.84 -3.00 -31.55
N ASN A 258 -6.91 -3.54 -30.98
CA ASN A 258 -7.39 -4.86 -31.39
C ASN A 258 -7.86 -4.79 -32.85
N ARG A 259 -7.56 -5.81 -33.64
CA ARG A 259 -8.06 -5.90 -35.00
C ARG A 259 -9.60 -5.87 -35.04
N GLN A 260 -10.14 -5.21 -36.06
CA GLN A 260 -11.59 -5.09 -36.29
C GLN A 260 -12.26 -6.46 -36.53
N ASP A 261 -11.55 -7.39 -37.19
CA ASP A 261 -11.96 -8.79 -37.32
C ASP A 261 -11.63 -9.57 -36.04
N GLU A 262 -12.47 -9.40 -35.01
CA GLU A 262 -12.23 -9.93 -33.67
C GLU A 262 -12.10 -11.47 -33.69
N ALA A 263 -10.98 -11.97 -33.18
CA ALA A 263 -10.78 -13.39 -32.98
C ALA A 263 -11.41 -13.86 -31.67
N ARG A 264 -12.04 -15.05 -31.66
CA ARG A 264 -12.63 -15.65 -30.45
C ARG A 264 -11.63 -15.86 -29.31
N ASP A 265 -10.43 -16.34 -29.65
CA ASP A 265 -9.49 -16.91 -28.67
C ASP A 265 -8.39 -15.93 -28.22
N VAL A 266 -8.15 -14.85 -28.97
CA VAL A 266 -7.07 -13.90 -28.73
C VAL A 266 -7.49 -12.48 -29.11
N ILE A 267 -6.98 -11.49 -28.40
CA ILE A 267 -6.90 -10.10 -28.87
C ILE A 267 -5.68 -10.03 -29.77
N ARG A 268 -5.80 -9.45 -30.96
CA ARG A 268 -4.71 -9.40 -31.96
C ARG A 268 -4.35 -7.96 -32.21
N SER A 269 -3.09 -7.60 -31.99
CA SER A 269 -2.64 -6.23 -32.24
C SER A 269 -2.59 -5.94 -33.75
N ALA A 270 -3.35 -4.95 -34.20
CA ALA A 270 -3.25 -4.42 -35.55
C ALA A 270 -1.90 -3.71 -35.78
N GLU A 271 -1.43 -2.99 -34.75
CA GLU A 271 -0.19 -2.20 -34.75
C GLU A 271 1.08 -3.02 -34.91
N ALA A 272 1.05 -4.30 -34.52
CA ALA A 272 2.20 -5.20 -34.64
C ALA A 272 2.76 -5.27 -36.06
N ARG A 273 1.92 -5.08 -37.08
CA ARG A 273 2.31 -5.09 -38.50
C ARG A 273 3.13 -3.88 -38.94
N PHE A 274 3.04 -2.78 -38.20
CA PHE A 274 3.74 -1.53 -38.50
C PHE A 274 4.99 -1.34 -37.62
N LYS A 275 5.09 -2.10 -36.52
CA LYS A 275 6.31 -2.13 -35.70
C LYS A 275 7.45 -2.78 -36.47
N LYS A 276 8.64 -2.18 -36.41
CA LYS A 276 9.89 -2.82 -36.87
C LYS A 276 10.33 -3.86 -35.83
N ILE A 277 9.70 -5.03 -35.88
CA ILE A 277 10.05 -6.15 -35.00
C ILE A 277 11.24 -6.89 -35.63
N PRO A 278 12.35 -7.09 -34.90
CA PRO A 278 13.48 -7.88 -35.40
C PRO A 278 13.07 -9.35 -35.60
N ASN A 279 13.97 -10.18 -36.14
CA ASN A 279 13.70 -11.62 -36.23
C ASN A 279 13.40 -12.19 -34.84
N VAL A 280 12.22 -12.79 -34.68
CA VAL A 280 11.74 -13.26 -33.37
C VAL A 280 12.20 -14.71 -33.18
N GLU A 281 13.25 -14.93 -32.40
CA GLU A 281 13.79 -16.27 -32.15
C GLU A 281 12.83 -17.10 -31.28
N PRO A 282 12.61 -18.40 -31.59
CA PRO A 282 11.78 -19.27 -30.77
C PRO A 282 12.27 -19.39 -29.32
N LEU A 283 11.34 -19.28 -28.37
CA LEU A 283 11.57 -19.53 -26.94
C LEU A 283 11.13 -20.93 -26.53
N SER A 284 11.38 -21.29 -25.26
CA SER A 284 10.85 -22.51 -24.68
C SER A 284 9.32 -22.55 -24.77
N VAL A 285 8.81 -23.67 -25.26
CA VAL A 285 7.39 -23.87 -25.52
C VAL A 285 6.60 -23.86 -24.20
N ARG A 286 5.67 -22.92 -24.07
CA ARG A 286 4.81 -22.77 -22.88
C ARG A 286 3.34 -22.90 -23.25
N LYS A 287 2.54 -23.37 -22.29
CA LYS A 287 1.07 -23.29 -22.39
C LYS A 287 0.65 -21.83 -22.44
N ARG A 288 -0.43 -21.53 -23.15
CA ARG A 288 -0.97 -20.18 -23.34
C ARG A 288 -2.22 -20.03 -22.49
N ASP A 289 -2.04 -19.69 -21.22
CA ASP A 289 -3.15 -19.47 -20.29
C ASP A 289 -3.84 -18.12 -20.56
N VAL A 290 -5.03 -17.91 -20.00
CA VAL A 290 -5.78 -16.66 -20.20
C VAL A 290 -4.97 -15.49 -19.66
N GLY A 291 -4.84 -14.42 -20.47
CA GLY A 291 -4.01 -13.27 -20.19
C GLY A 291 -2.55 -13.42 -20.60
N ALA A 292 -2.12 -14.57 -21.14
CA ALA A 292 -0.79 -14.73 -21.69
C ALA A 292 -0.58 -13.73 -22.84
N VAL A 293 0.58 -13.07 -22.80
CA VAL A 293 1.02 -12.12 -23.83
C VAL A 293 1.99 -12.86 -24.73
N THR A 294 1.67 -12.91 -26.01
CA THR A 294 2.43 -13.72 -26.96
C THR A 294 2.87 -12.94 -28.18
N ILE A 295 3.97 -13.40 -28.77
CA ILE A 295 4.48 -12.93 -30.05
C ILE A 295 4.81 -14.13 -30.92
N ASP A 296 4.31 -14.13 -32.16
CA ASP A 296 4.58 -15.19 -33.13
C ASP A 296 6.06 -15.14 -33.55
N ASN A 297 6.75 -16.27 -33.47
CA ASN A 297 8.19 -16.36 -33.73
C ASN A 297 8.49 -16.70 -35.20
N ALA A 298 9.77 -16.78 -35.57
CA ALA A 298 10.22 -17.01 -36.95
C ALA A 298 9.63 -18.30 -37.58
N LYS A 299 9.27 -19.31 -36.78
CA LYS A 299 8.61 -20.53 -37.28
C LYS A 299 7.19 -20.29 -37.80
N TYR A 300 6.55 -19.17 -37.44
CA TYR A 300 5.24 -18.77 -37.94
C TYR A 300 5.28 -18.02 -39.28
N LEU A 301 6.47 -17.89 -39.89
CA LEU A 301 6.67 -17.34 -41.24
C LEU A 301 6.03 -15.94 -41.38
N ARG A 302 5.05 -15.79 -42.28
CA ARG A 302 4.38 -14.50 -42.54
C ARG A 302 3.66 -13.88 -41.33
N TYR A 303 3.42 -14.67 -40.29
CA TYR A 303 2.80 -14.20 -39.05
C TYR A 303 3.82 -13.79 -37.99
N MET A 304 5.13 -14.00 -38.22
CA MET A 304 6.18 -13.58 -37.30
C MET A 304 6.01 -12.11 -36.90
N GLY A 305 6.07 -11.86 -35.60
CA GLY A 305 5.84 -10.54 -35.01
C GLY A 305 4.39 -10.24 -34.68
N GLU A 306 3.42 -11.10 -34.99
CA GLU A 306 2.03 -10.90 -34.56
C GLU A 306 1.95 -10.97 -33.02
N ILE A 307 1.43 -9.90 -32.41
CA ILE A 307 1.29 -9.76 -30.96
C ILE A 307 -0.14 -10.08 -30.56
N GLN A 308 -0.29 -10.92 -29.53
CA GLN A 308 -1.59 -11.39 -29.07
C GLN A 308 -1.71 -11.35 -27.54
N ILE A 309 -2.95 -11.19 -27.05
CA ILE A 309 -3.31 -11.47 -25.66
C ILE A 309 -4.35 -12.58 -25.66
N VAL A 310 -4.09 -13.63 -24.91
CA VAL A 310 -4.91 -14.85 -24.90
C VAL A 310 -6.20 -14.64 -24.11
N LYS A 311 -7.37 -14.87 -24.72
CA LYS A 311 -8.70 -14.77 -24.09
C LYS A 311 -9.20 -16.10 -23.54
N ARG A 312 -8.74 -17.21 -24.11
CA ARG A 312 -9.12 -18.59 -23.71
C ARG A 312 -7.88 -19.44 -23.60
N ALA A 313 -7.84 -20.39 -22.66
CA ALA A 313 -6.67 -21.27 -22.54
C ALA A 313 -6.42 -22.01 -23.87
N LEU A 314 -5.20 -21.87 -24.39
CA LEU A 314 -4.76 -22.48 -25.64
C LEU A 314 -3.60 -23.46 -25.38
N PRO A 315 -3.49 -24.54 -26.17
CA PRO A 315 -2.37 -25.46 -26.05
C PRO A 315 -1.05 -24.75 -26.37
N ALA A 316 0.06 -25.32 -25.90
CA ALA A 316 1.37 -24.82 -26.25
C ALA A 316 1.61 -24.93 -27.77
N ASP A 317 2.28 -23.94 -28.36
CA ASP A 317 2.63 -23.91 -29.78
C ASP A 317 4.06 -23.43 -29.94
N GLU A 318 4.92 -24.26 -30.56
CA GLU A 318 6.33 -23.93 -30.77
C GLU A 318 6.57 -22.72 -31.69
N LYS A 319 5.54 -22.28 -32.41
CA LYS A 319 5.57 -21.10 -33.29
C LYS A 319 5.20 -19.81 -32.54
N VAL A 320 4.79 -19.91 -31.27
CA VAL A 320 4.26 -18.78 -30.48
C VAL A 320 5.06 -18.65 -29.19
N ASN A 321 5.78 -17.55 -29.04
CA ASN A 321 6.51 -17.26 -27.81
C ASN A 321 5.57 -16.65 -26.78
N VAL A 322 5.54 -17.20 -25.56
CA VAL A 322 4.89 -16.56 -24.41
C VAL A 322 5.92 -15.66 -23.74
N VAL A 323 5.78 -14.36 -23.93
CA VAL A 323 6.77 -13.36 -23.49
C VAL A 323 6.37 -12.65 -22.20
N GLY A 324 5.12 -12.83 -21.78
CA GLY A 324 4.66 -12.36 -20.49
C GLY A 324 3.27 -12.86 -20.16
N GLN A 325 2.78 -12.41 -19.01
CA GLN A 325 1.47 -12.76 -18.50
C GLN A 325 0.82 -11.50 -17.93
N ARG A 326 -0.44 -11.23 -18.28
CA ARG A 326 -1.21 -10.17 -17.62
C ARG A 326 -1.19 -10.40 -16.11
N VAL A 327 -0.77 -9.40 -15.37
CA VAL A 327 -0.81 -9.41 -13.90
C VAL A 327 -2.28 -9.29 -13.50
N TRP A 328 -2.88 -10.41 -13.10
CA TRP A 328 -4.08 -10.38 -12.28
C TRP A 328 -3.67 -9.81 -10.92
N LYS A 329 -4.50 -8.96 -10.29
CA LYS A 329 -4.29 -8.59 -8.88
C LYS A 329 -4.11 -9.91 -8.12
N ARG A 330 -2.86 -10.26 -7.76
CA ARG A 330 -2.61 -11.40 -6.90
C ARG A 330 -3.38 -11.03 -5.65
N MET A 331 -4.47 -11.73 -5.33
CA MET A 331 -4.96 -11.72 -3.96
C MET A 331 -3.73 -12.06 -3.13
N ILE A 332 -3.29 -11.09 -2.35
CA ILE A 332 -2.18 -11.28 -1.44
C ILE A 332 -2.68 -12.34 -0.48
N ASN A 333 -2.22 -13.59 -0.64
CA ASN A 333 -2.58 -14.64 0.28
C ASN A 333 -1.80 -14.38 1.58
N LEU A 334 -2.42 -13.56 2.43
CA LEU A 334 -1.94 -13.23 3.77
C LEU A 334 -2.12 -14.42 4.71
N GLU A 335 -3.09 -15.31 4.47
CA GLU A 335 -3.41 -16.45 5.36
C GLU A 335 -2.22 -17.38 5.59
N ASN A 336 -1.31 -17.48 4.62
CA ASN A 336 -0.12 -18.31 4.74
C ASN A 336 1.00 -17.70 5.60
N LEU A 337 1.01 -16.38 5.80
CA LEU A 337 2.02 -15.69 6.61
C LEU A 337 1.73 -15.89 8.10
N THR A 338 2.73 -16.35 8.86
CA THR A 338 2.60 -16.46 10.32
C THR A 338 2.24 -15.12 10.96
N THR A 339 2.78 -14.01 10.46
CA THR A 339 2.49 -12.65 10.97
C THR A 339 1.03 -12.21 10.83
N GLU A 340 0.27 -12.82 9.92
CA GLU A 340 -1.14 -12.51 9.63
C GLU A 340 -2.11 -13.58 10.15
N ARG A 341 -1.59 -14.70 10.65
CA ARG A 341 -2.42 -15.74 11.28
C ARG A 341 -3.00 -15.22 12.59
N ARG A 342 -4.20 -15.69 12.90
CA ARG A 342 -4.82 -15.43 14.21
C ARG A 342 -4.11 -16.25 15.28
N ASN A 343 -3.89 -15.65 16.44
CA ASN A 343 -3.37 -16.39 17.58
C ASN A 343 -4.54 -17.08 18.30
N GLU A 344 -4.53 -18.41 18.34
CA GLU A 344 -5.57 -19.20 18.99
C GLU A 344 -5.65 -18.95 20.50
N THR A 345 -4.54 -18.57 21.14
CA THR A 345 -4.50 -18.28 22.60
C THR A 345 -5.19 -16.97 22.95
N THR A 346 -5.33 -16.04 22.01
CA THR A 346 -5.93 -14.71 22.20
C THR A 346 -7.34 -14.58 21.63
N PHE A 347 -8.03 -15.69 21.33
CA PHE A 347 -9.45 -15.63 20.97
C PHE A 347 -10.26 -15.02 22.12
N GLY A 348 -11.12 -14.04 21.81
CA GLY A 348 -11.85 -13.28 22.82
C GLY A 348 -11.03 -12.22 23.54
N LEU A 349 -9.92 -11.75 22.94
CA LEU A 349 -9.06 -10.72 23.52
C LEU A 349 -9.82 -9.46 23.99
N ASP A 350 -10.87 -9.05 23.28
CA ASP A 350 -11.72 -7.91 23.59
C ASP A 350 -12.69 -8.13 24.78
N GLU A 351 -12.84 -9.37 25.23
CA GLU A 351 -13.65 -9.76 26.39
C GLU A 351 -12.80 -9.98 27.66
N MET A 352 -11.47 -10.07 27.52
CA MET A 352 -10.55 -10.28 28.63
C MET A 352 -10.47 -9.06 29.55
N SER A 353 -10.29 -9.29 30.85
CA SER A 353 -9.91 -8.21 31.77
C SER A 353 -8.50 -7.69 31.43
N VAL A 354 -8.22 -6.44 31.81
CA VAL A 354 -6.88 -5.85 31.62
C VAL A 354 -5.79 -6.72 32.26
N ALA A 355 -6.06 -7.35 33.41
CA ALA A 355 -5.09 -8.21 34.10
C ALA A 355 -4.76 -9.47 33.28
N GLU A 356 -5.78 -10.13 32.70
CA GLU A 356 -5.60 -11.30 31.83
C GLU A 356 -4.86 -10.92 30.54
N ALA A 357 -5.26 -9.83 29.90
CA ALA A 357 -4.64 -9.35 28.67
C ALA A 357 -3.14 -9.04 28.86
N VAL A 358 -2.76 -8.39 29.97
CA VAL A 358 -1.35 -8.10 30.29
C VAL A 358 -0.55 -9.38 30.58
N GLN A 359 -1.13 -10.33 31.32
CA GLN A 359 -0.47 -11.61 31.59
C GLN A 359 -0.24 -12.40 30.29
N LEU A 360 -1.25 -12.47 29.43
CA LEU A 360 -1.17 -13.21 28.17
C LEU A 360 -0.21 -12.55 27.18
N MET A 361 -0.22 -11.21 27.08
CA MET A 361 0.76 -10.49 26.26
C MET A 361 2.20 -10.76 26.74
N ASN A 362 2.43 -10.77 28.06
CA ASN A 362 3.75 -11.12 28.61
C ASN A 362 4.14 -12.58 28.36
N GLN A 363 3.19 -13.53 28.39
CA GLN A 363 3.46 -14.93 28.03
C GLN A 363 3.87 -15.06 26.56
N GLU A 364 3.22 -14.33 25.66
CA GLU A 364 3.58 -14.26 24.24
C GLU A 364 5.00 -13.70 24.06
N ASP A 365 5.38 -12.65 24.80
CA ASP A 365 6.72 -12.04 24.74
C ASP A 365 7.84 -13.00 25.18
N HIS A 366 7.58 -13.95 26.09
CA HIS A 366 8.59 -14.94 26.52
C HIS A 366 9.06 -15.86 25.39
N ASN A 367 8.25 -16.03 24.33
CA ASN A 367 8.62 -16.86 23.18
C ASN A 367 9.63 -16.17 22.25
N VAL A 368 9.79 -14.85 22.36
CA VAL A 368 10.60 -14.07 21.41
C VAL A 368 12.10 -14.40 21.51
N PRO A 369 12.73 -14.44 22.70
CA PRO A 369 14.15 -14.80 22.80
C PRO A 369 14.46 -16.20 22.29
N ASP A 370 13.56 -17.17 22.53
CA ASP A 370 13.71 -18.54 22.05
C ASP A 370 13.66 -18.60 20.52
N ALA A 371 12.73 -17.87 19.89
CA ALA A 371 12.67 -17.77 18.43
C ALA A 371 13.93 -17.11 17.83
N VAL A 372 14.49 -16.09 18.49
CA VAL A 372 15.76 -15.47 18.09
C VAL A 372 16.93 -16.45 18.27
N ALA A 373 16.92 -17.28 19.32
CA ALA A 373 17.95 -18.27 19.60
C ALA A 373 18.12 -19.29 18.45
N GLU A 374 17.03 -19.63 17.76
CA GLU A 374 17.06 -20.51 16.58
C GLU A 374 17.82 -19.91 15.38
N GLN A 375 17.98 -18.58 15.33
CA GLN A 375 18.64 -17.87 14.23
C GLN A 375 20.05 -17.39 14.56
N LEU A 376 20.60 -17.72 15.73
CA LEU A 376 21.97 -17.32 16.13
C LEU A 376 23.04 -17.62 15.06
N PRO A 377 23.05 -18.78 14.38
CA PRO A 377 24.05 -19.06 13.34
C PRO A 377 23.97 -18.12 12.12
N GLN A 378 22.80 -17.55 11.81
CA GLN A 378 22.68 -16.57 10.72
C GLN A 378 22.99 -15.16 11.20
N ILE A 379 22.60 -14.83 12.44
CA ILE A 379 22.96 -13.58 13.11
C ILE A 379 24.48 -13.44 13.19
N GLU A 380 25.19 -14.53 13.53
CA GLU A 380 26.66 -14.60 13.54
C GLU A 380 27.27 -14.19 12.18
N LYS A 381 26.78 -14.75 11.06
CA LYS A 381 27.29 -14.41 9.72
C LYS A 381 27.05 -12.95 9.36
N VAL A 382 25.89 -12.40 9.73
CA VAL A 382 25.58 -10.97 9.52
C VAL A 382 26.54 -10.09 10.32
N ILE A 383 26.85 -10.46 11.56
CA ILE A 383 27.85 -9.78 12.39
C ILE A 383 29.24 -9.85 11.74
N GLU A 384 29.69 -11.02 11.28
CA GLU A 384 30.98 -11.18 10.61
C GLU A 384 31.11 -10.32 9.34
N ALA A 385 30.05 -10.27 8.53
CA ALA A 385 29.98 -9.42 7.35
C ALA A 385 30.01 -7.93 7.71
N THR A 386 29.31 -7.54 8.78
CA THR A 386 29.29 -6.16 9.29
C THR A 386 30.67 -5.73 9.82
N ILE A 387 31.35 -6.60 10.58
CA ILE A 387 32.74 -6.35 11.02
C ILE A 387 33.67 -6.19 9.82
N THR A 388 33.47 -6.99 8.76
CA THR A 388 34.25 -6.90 7.53
C THR A 388 34.01 -5.58 6.79
N ALA A 389 32.76 -5.10 6.73
CA ALA A 389 32.41 -3.80 6.17
C ALA A 389 33.11 -2.66 6.92
N PHE A 390 33.01 -2.64 8.26
CA PHE A 390 33.69 -1.63 9.07
C PHE A 390 35.21 -1.63 8.92
N LYS A 391 35.84 -2.80 8.76
CA LYS A 391 37.30 -2.89 8.52
C LYS A 391 37.73 -2.40 7.14
N LYS A 392 36.79 -2.24 6.21
CA LYS A 392 36.99 -1.65 4.87
C LYS A 392 36.53 -0.19 4.80
N ASP A 393 36.39 0.47 5.95
CA ASP A 393 35.83 1.82 6.06
C ASP A 393 34.41 1.97 5.47
N GLY A 394 33.66 0.87 5.41
CA GLY A 394 32.25 0.85 5.04
C GLY A 394 31.33 1.12 6.22
N ARG A 395 30.03 1.27 5.93
CA ARG A 395 28.96 1.59 6.89
C ARG A 395 28.02 0.40 7.08
N LEU A 396 27.31 0.42 8.20
CA LEU A 396 26.13 -0.44 8.42
C LEU A 396 24.87 0.38 8.15
N ILE A 397 24.06 -0.04 7.17
CA ILE A 397 22.85 0.67 6.77
C ILE A 397 21.65 -0.24 7.00
N TYR A 398 20.82 0.13 7.97
CA TYR A 398 19.51 -0.47 8.17
C TYR A 398 18.48 0.19 7.25
N MET A 399 17.56 -0.58 6.68
CA MET A 399 16.42 -0.03 5.94
C MET A 399 15.13 -0.78 6.22
N GLY A 400 14.02 -0.06 6.37
CA GLY A 400 12.71 -0.67 6.60
C GLY A 400 11.56 0.31 6.47
N ALA A 401 10.33 -0.18 6.66
CA ALA A 401 9.13 0.65 6.72
C ALA A 401 8.46 0.54 8.09
N GLY A 402 7.61 1.52 8.44
CA GLY A 402 6.83 1.50 9.67
C GLY A 402 7.68 1.24 10.92
N THR A 403 7.25 0.29 11.76
CA THR A 403 7.99 -0.09 12.98
C THR A 403 9.40 -0.61 12.68
N SER A 404 9.57 -1.41 11.63
CA SER A 404 10.87 -1.98 11.26
C SER A 404 11.89 -0.90 10.91
N GLY A 405 11.48 0.11 10.12
CA GLY A 405 12.33 1.28 9.82
C GLY A 405 12.68 2.08 11.08
N ARG A 406 11.69 2.32 11.97
CA ARG A 406 11.93 3.05 13.24
C ARG A 406 12.91 2.33 14.15
N LEU A 407 12.85 1.00 14.23
CA LEU A 407 13.79 0.21 15.03
C LEU A 407 15.21 0.27 14.47
N GLY A 408 15.36 0.28 13.14
CA GLY A 408 16.66 0.52 12.49
C GLY A 408 17.23 1.90 12.84
N VAL A 409 16.42 2.95 12.75
CA VAL A 409 16.80 4.31 13.14
C VAL A 409 17.17 4.39 14.64
N LEU A 410 16.41 3.70 15.50
CA LEU A 410 16.66 3.67 16.94
C LEU A 410 18.03 3.07 17.27
N ASP A 411 18.34 1.88 16.73
CA ASP A 411 19.63 1.21 16.98
C ASP A 411 20.81 2.03 16.43
N ALA A 412 20.66 2.59 15.23
CA ALA A 412 21.66 3.48 14.63
C ALA A 412 21.95 4.72 15.50
N ALA A 413 20.91 5.39 16.00
CA ALA A 413 21.05 6.58 16.85
C ALA A 413 21.75 6.27 18.18
N GLU A 414 21.55 5.07 18.73
CA GLU A 414 22.20 4.64 19.97
C GLU A 414 23.69 4.33 19.78
N CYS A 415 24.17 4.07 18.55
CA CYS A 415 25.57 3.74 18.30
C CYS A 415 26.53 4.92 18.60
N VAL A 416 26.12 6.16 18.32
CA VAL A 416 26.96 7.36 18.50
C VAL A 416 27.36 7.58 19.98
N PRO A 417 26.43 7.74 20.94
CA PRO A 417 26.80 7.93 22.34
C PRO A 417 27.38 6.68 23.00
N THR A 418 27.06 5.49 22.48
CA THR A 418 27.47 4.20 23.04
C THR A 418 28.89 3.83 22.61
N PHE A 419 29.21 3.89 21.33
CA PHE A 419 30.51 3.41 20.80
C PHE A 419 31.42 4.54 20.32
N GLY A 420 31.00 5.79 20.52
CA GLY A 420 31.79 6.97 20.16
C GLY A 420 32.07 7.11 18.67
N VAL A 421 31.19 6.54 17.83
CA VAL A 421 31.33 6.60 16.37
C VAL A 421 30.70 7.88 15.80
N GLU A 422 30.97 8.14 14.53
CA GLU A 422 30.26 9.18 13.77
C GLU A 422 28.90 8.65 13.30
N ALA A 423 27.94 9.56 13.09
CA ALA A 423 26.55 9.19 12.77
C ALA A 423 26.43 8.45 11.43
N GLU A 424 27.40 8.64 10.54
CA GLU A 424 27.46 8.03 9.22
C GLU A 424 27.89 6.56 9.27
N MET A 425 28.50 6.09 10.38
CA MET A 425 29.00 4.73 10.49
C MET A 425 27.86 3.71 10.59
N VAL A 426 26.75 4.07 11.24
CA VAL A 426 25.54 3.26 11.34
C VAL A 426 24.33 4.13 11.01
N VAL A 427 23.65 3.84 9.92
CA VAL A 427 22.56 4.67 9.38
C VAL A 427 21.27 3.88 9.36
N GLY A 428 20.17 4.50 9.79
CA GLY A 428 18.82 3.95 9.65
C GLY A 428 18.01 4.70 8.60
N LEU A 429 17.52 3.97 7.60
CA LEU A 429 16.59 4.44 6.58
C LEU A 429 15.17 3.96 6.88
N ILE A 430 14.21 4.85 6.70
CA ILE A 430 12.79 4.57 6.89
C ILE A 430 11.99 5.03 5.66
N ALA A 431 11.16 4.15 5.12
CA ALA A 431 10.26 4.48 4.02
C ALA A 431 9.39 5.71 4.36
N GLY A 432 9.45 6.74 3.52
CA GLY A 432 8.78 8.03 3.75
C GLY A 432 9.63 9.09 4.47
N GLY A 433 10.90 8.79 4.75
CA GLY A 433 11.88 9.75 5.29
C GLY A 433 11.62 10.15 6.75
N GLU A 434 12.22 11.26 7.19
CA GLU A 434 12.19 11.71 8.60
C GLU A 434 10.77 11.85 9.17
N GLN A 435 9.79 12.25 8.35
CA GLN A 435 8.40 12.38 8.77
C GLN A 435 7.82 11.03 9.25
N ALA A 436 8.25 9.92 8.65
CA ALA A 436 7.82 8.57 8.99
C ALA A 436 8.18 8.17 10.44
N MET A 437 9.13 8.87 11.08
CA MET A 437 9.47 8.65 12.49
C MET A 437 8.34 9.02 13.45
N THR A 438 7.55 10.04 13.11
CA THR A 438 6.50 10.58 14.00
C THR A 438 5.08 10.34 13.49
N VAL A 439 4.90 10.21 12.18
CA VAL A 439 3.59 9.98 11.54
C VAL A 439 3.71 8.84 10.53
N ALA A 440 2.73 7.95 10.43
CA ALA A 440 2.74 6.94 9.37
C ALA A 440 2.57 7.59 7.99
N VAL A 441 3.42 7.24 7.03
CA VAL A 441 3.35 7.72 5.65
C VAL A 441 2.76 6.60 4.79
N GLU A 442 1.50 6.76 4.39
CA GLU A 442 0.78 5.73 3.62
C GLU A 442 1.40 5.51 2.23
N GLY A 443 1.58 4.24 1.86
CA GLY A 443 2.06 3.82 0.53
C GLY A 443 3.57 3.93 0.31
N ALA A 444 4.34 4.50 1.23
CA ALA A 444 5.81 4.56 1.10
C ALA A 444 6.46 3.16 1.12
N GLU A 445 5.84 2.21 1.82
CA GLU A 445 6.33 0.83 1.89
C GLU A 445 6.12 0.03 0.59
N ASP A 446 5.18 0.46 -0.25
CA ASP A 446 4.82 -0.16 -1.53
C ASP A 446 5.72 0.30 -2.69
N ASP A 447 6.58 1.30 -2.47
CA ASP A 447 7.44 1.89 -3.49
C ASP A 447 8.84 1.25 -3.46
N ALA A 448 9.08 0.30 -4.38
CA ALA A 448 10.39 -0.33 -4.53
C ALA A 448 11.47 0.63 -5.05
N ASP A 449 11.10 1.60 -5.89
CA ASP A 449 12.06 2.54 -6.46
C ASP A 449 12.59 3.51 -5.39
N LEU A 450 11.75 3.86 -4.41
CA LEU A 450 12.13 4.69 -3.27
C LEU A 450 13.28 4.08 -2.45
N GLY A 451 13.24 2.77 -2.20
CA GLY A 451 14.32 2.10 -1.44
C GLY A 451 15.67 2.14 -2.15
N ALA A 452 15.67 2.00 -3.48
CA ALA A 452 16.88 2.17 -4.28
C ALA A 452 17.34 3.63 -4.30
N GLN A 453 16.40 4.58 -4.31
CA GLN A 453 16.71 6.01 -4.32
C GLN A 453 17.36 6.47 -3.01
N ASP A 454 16.84 6.07 -1.86
CA ASP A 454 17.42 6.43 -0.56
C ASP A 454 18.88 5.96 -0.43
N LEU A 455 19.20 4.76 -0.95
CA LEU A 455 20.57 4.24 -0.97
C LEU A 455 21.48 4.96 -1.97
N LYS A 456 20.94 5.44 -3.10
CA LYS A 456 21.68 6.32 -4.03
C LYS A 456 22.03 7.64 -3.37
N ASP A 457 21.07 8.24 -2.65
CA ASP A 457 21.26 9.53 -1.98
C ASP A 457 22.28 9.42 -0.83
N LEU A 458 22.38 8.24 -0.19
CA LEU A 458 23.45 7.90 0.76
C LEU A 458 24.80 7.58 0.10
N HIS A 459 24.91 7.61 -1.23
CA HIS A 459 26.12 7.25 -1.97
C HIS A 459 26.66 5.86 -1.55
N LEU A 460 25.78 4.85 -1.58
CA LEU A 460 26.14 3.47 -1.24
C LEU A 460 27.36 2.99 -2.06
N THR A 461 28.26 2.27 -1.40
CA THR A 461 29.47 1.67 -1.98
C THR A 461 29.52 0.16 -1.76
N GLU A 462 30.40 -0.54 -2.47
CA GLU A 462 30.66 -1.97 -2.33
C GLU A 462 31.26 -2.38 -0.96
N ASN A 463 31.74 -1.40 -0.18
CA ASN A 463 32.27 -1.64 1.17
C ASN A 463 31.18 -1.66 2.25
N ASP A 464 30.00 -1.14 1.94
CA ASP A 464 28.89 -1.03 2.89
C ASP A 464 28.17 -2.38 3.10
N MET A 465 27.48 -2.51 4.24
CA MET A 465 26.55 -3.59 4.56
C MET A 465 25.13 -3.02 4.65
N VAL A 466 24.20 -3.56 3.88
CA VAL A 466 22.78 -3.17 3.90
C VAL A 466 21.93 -4.27 4.52
N ILE A 467 21.15 -3.94 5.55
CA ILE A 467 20.22 -4.86 6.21
C ILE A 467 18.78 -4.40 6.02
N GLY A 468 18.02 -5.20 5.26
CA GLY A 468 16.60 -4.98 5.02
C GLY A 468 15.71 -5.58 6.11
N ILE A 469 14.85 -4.77 6.73
CA ILE A 469 14.02 -5.17 7.88
C ILE A 469 12.54 -5.09 7.48
N ALA A 470 11.86 -6.23 7.46
CA ALA A 470 10.41 -6.28 7.28
C ALA A 470 9.81 -7.50 7.97
N ALA A 471 8.93 -7.28 8.95
CA ALA A 471 8.26 -8.38 9.68
C ALA A 471 7.50 -9.31 8.72
N SER A 472 6.74 -8.73 7.77
CA SER A 472 6.00 -9.47 6.74
C SER A 472 6.91 -10.23 5.76
N GLY A 473 8.19 -9.86 5.68
CA GLY A 473 9.18 -10.44 4.79
C GLY A 473 8.96 -10.12 3.30
N ARG A 474 8.11 -9.15 2.95
CA ARG A 474 7.71 -8.90 1.55
C ARG A 474 7.59 -7.42 1.15
N THR A 475 8.04 -6.50 1.99
CA THR A 475 7.85 -5.06 1.79
C THR A 475 8.62 -4.56 0.54
N PRO A 476 7.92 -4.03 -0.50
CA PRO A 476 8.55 -3.61 -1.75
C PRO A 476 9.69 -2.60 -1.61
N TYR A 477 9.56 -1.60 -0.73
CA TYR A 477 10.63 -0.65 -0.41
C TYR A 477 11.95 -1.34 -0.02
N VAL A 478 11.85 -2.39 0.81
CA VAL A 478 13.02 -3.16 1.25
C VAL A 478 13.58 -4.00 0.10
N ILE A 479 12.73 -4.61 -0.71
CA ILE A 479 13.14 -5.40 -1.89
C ILE A 479 13.95 -4.54 -2.86
N GLY A 480 13.43 -3.36 -3.24
CA GLY A 480 14.10 -2.50 -4.21
C GLY A 480 15.44 -1.95 -3.72
N GLY A 481 15.57 -1.63 -2.43
CA GLY A 481 16.86 -1.23 -1.86
C GLY A 481 17.88 -2.38 -1.80
N LEU A 482 17.45 -3.61 -1.45
CA LEU A 482 18.34 -4.77 -1.45
C LEU A 482 18.82 -5.12 -2.86
N ASP A 483 17.94 -5.09 -3.85
CA ASP A 483 18.30 -5.31 -5.26
C ASP A 483 19.32 -4.26 -5.75
N TYR A 484 19.13 -2.99 -5.38
CA TYR A 484 20.09 -1.95 -5.68
C TYR A 484 21.43 -2.18 -4.96
N ALA A 485 21.42 -2.51 -3.67
CA ALA A 485 22.63 -2.78 -2.90
C ALA A 485 23.48 -3.91 -3.50
N ARG A 486 22.83 -5.00 -3.91
CA ARG A 486 23.50 -6.10 -4.62
C ARG A 486 24.06 -5.69 -5.97
N SER A 487 23.37 -4.81 -6.69
CA SER A 487 23.85 -4.28 -7.98
C SER A 487 25.13 -3.46 -7.84
N ILE A 488 25.33 -2.79 -6.69
CA ILE A 488 26.56 -2.05 -6.35
C ILE A 488 27.66 -2.98 -5.82
N GLY A 489 27.30 -4.17 -5.35
CA GLY A 489 28.22 -5.15 -4.76
C GLY A 489 28.40 -5.01 -3.24
N ALA A 490 27.53 -4.23 -2.58
CA ALA A 490 27.46 -4.17 -1.12
C ALA A 490 27.01 -5.51 -0.54
N ALA A 491 27.48 -5.84 0.67
CA ALA A 491 27.00 -7.04 1.36
C ALA A 491 25.55 -6.83 1.82
N THR A 492 24.71 -7.87 1.72
CA THR A 492 23.28 -7.75 2.04
C THR A 492 22.79 -8.78 3.05
N GLY A 493 21.99 -8.33 4.01
CA GLY A 493 21.30 -9.19 4.98
C GLY A 493 19.83 -8.81 5.12
N THR A 494 19.03 -9.72 5.66
CA THR A 494 17.61 -9.45 5.93
C THR A 494 17.20 -9.90 7.32
N ILE A 495 16.20 -9.22 7.89
CA ILE A 495 15.49 -9.65 9.10
C ILE A 495 14.00 -9.72 8.77
N SER A 496 13.44 -10.92 8.78
CA SER A 496 12.01 -11.18 8.60
C SER A 496 11.42 -11.96 9.76
N CYS A 497 10.08 -11.84 9.94
CA CYS A 497 9.35 -12.61 10.93
C CYS A 497 8.46 -13.71 10.32
N ASN A 498 8.76 -14.08 9.07
CA ASN A 498 8.12 -15.17 8.34
C ASN A 498 9.19 -16.04 7.68
N LYS A 499 9.04 -17.36 7.76
CA LYS A 499 9.89 -18.30 7.02
C LYS A 499 9.64 -18.21 5.52
N GLY A 500 10.69 -18.37 4.71
CA GLY A 500 10.61 -18.28 3.25
C GLY A 500 10.19 -16.89 2.77
N ALA A 501 10.66 -15.85 3.46
CA ALA A 501 10.33 -14.47 3.16
C ALA A 501 10.80 -14.08 1.75
N GLU A 502 10.04 -13.21 1.09
CA GLU A 502 10.40 -12.73 -0.25
C GLU A 502 11.72 -11.96 -0.20
N ILE A 503 11.88 -11.03 0.75
CA ILE A 503 13.12 -10.25 0.92
C ILE A 503 14.36 -11.15 1.07
N SER A 504 14.22 -12.34 1.65
CA SER A 504 15.33 -13.28 1.83
C SER A 504 15.93 -13.78 0.51
N LYS A 505 15.17 -13.70 -0.59
CA LYS A 505 15.66 -14.03 -1.95
C LYS A 505 16.51 -12.90 -2.55
N HIS A 506 16.38 -11.70 -2.00
CA HIS A 506 17.04 -10.48 -2.45
C HIS A 506 18.28 -10.13 -1.62
N ALA A 507 18.69 -10.98 -0.67
CA ALA A 507 19.87 -10.75 0.17
C ALA A 507 20.77 -11.99 0.30
N ASP A 508 22.03 -11.78 0.68
CA ASP A 508 23.02 -12.85 0.82
C ASP A 508 22.90 -13.58 2.17
N LEU A 509 22.50 -12.85 3.22
CA LEU A 509 22.50 -13.33 4.61
C LEU A 509 21.11 -13.17 5.26
N PRO A 510 20.16 -14.10 5.02
CA PRO A 510 18.82 -14.00 5.57
C PRO A 510 18.72 -14.47 7.03
N ILE A 511 18.06 -13.67 7.87
CA ILE A 511 17.63 -14.01 9.24
C ILE A 511 16.10 -14.07 9.25
N GLU A 512 15.53 -15.25 9.44
CA GLU A 512 14.08 -15.47 9.45
C GLU A 512 13.62 -15.99 10.82
N VAL A 513 13.02 -15.13 11.64
CA VAL A 513 12.58 -15.47 13.00
C VAL A 513 11.08 -15.73 13.04
N ASP A 514 10.65 -16.96 13.29
CA ASP A 514 9.22 -17.22 13.46
C ASP A 514 8.82 -17.06 14.94
N CYS A 515 8.20 -15.93 15.28
CA CYS A 515 7.69 -15.67 16.63
C CYS A 515 6.25 -16.19 16.85
N GLY A 516 5.67 -16.89 15.87
CA GLY A 516 4.27 -17.26 15.86
C GLY A 516 3.31 -16.07 15.63
N PRO A 517 2.00 -16.34 15.59
CA PRO A 517 0.95 -15.32 15.45
C PRO A 517 1.05 -14.21 16.52
N GLU A 518 0.78 -12.96 16.14
CA GLU A 518 0.83 -11.82 17.07
C GLU A 518 -0.32 -11.85 18.10
N PHE A 519 -0.09 -11.27 19.28
CA PHE A 519 -1.10 -11.14 20.35
C PHE A 519 -2.39 -10.49 19.84
N LEU A 520 -2.23 -9.41 19.06
CA LEU A 520 -3.26 -8.80 18.22
C LEU A 520 -2.93 -9.13 16.76
N THR A 521 -3.83 -9.82 16.05
CA THR A 521 -3.59 -10.32 14.68
C THR A 521 -3.08 -9.21 13.74
N GLY A 522 -1.99 -9.48 13.03
CA GLY A 522 -1.35 -8.53 12.10
C GLY A 522 -0.54 -7.40 12.78
N SER A 523 -0.62 -7.25 14.11
CA SER A 523 0.08 -6.17 14.84
C SER A 523 1.57 -6.48 15.05
N THR A 524 2.32 -6.59 13.96
CA THR A 524 3.76 -6.92 13.91
C THR A 524 4.68 -5.91 14.62
N ARG A 525 4.15 -4.81 15.13
CA ARG A 525 4.88 -3.92 16.05
C ARG A 525 5.19 -4.57 17.42
N LEU A 526 4.59 -5.73 17.71
CA LEU A 526 4.70 -6.43 19.00
C LEU A 526 5.86 -7.44 18.98
N LYS A 527 5.60 -8.75 18.94
CA LYS A 527 6.66 -9.78 19.05
C LYS A 527 7.68 -9.66 17.93
N SER A 528 7.21 -9.46 16.70
CA SER A 528 8.09 -9.27 15.54
C SER A 528 9.00 -8.04 15.72
N GLY A 529 8.46 -6.92 16.23
CA GLY A 529 9.24 -5.73 16.58
C GLY A 529 10.26 -5.98 17.70
N THR A 530 9.88 -6.73 18.73
CA THR A 530 10.79 -7.12 19.81
C THR A 530 11.94 -8.01 19.28
N ALA A 531 11.64 -8.99 18.43
CA ALA A 531 12.66 -9.84 17.80
C ALA A 531 13.63 -9.01 16.96
N GLN A 532 13.11 -8.10 16.13
CA GLN A 532 13.91 -7.17 15.33
C GLN A 532 14.84 -6.34 16.22
N LYS A 533 14.32 -5.77 17.32
CA LYS A 533 15.14 -5.01 18.27
C LYS A 533 16.28 -5.85 18.86
N LEU A 534 15.99 -7.07 19.31
CA LEU A 534 17.02 -7.94 19.89
C LEU A 534 18.12 -8.27 18.88
N ILE A 535 17.76 -8.57 17.64
CA ILE A 535 18.72 -8.88 16.57
C ILE A 535 19.56 -7.65 16.21
N LEU A 536 18.95 -6.48 16.04
CA LEU A 536 19.69 -5.24 15.73
C LEU A 536 20.71 -4.93 16.83
N ASN A 537 20.31 -5.04 18.10
CA ASN A 537 21.21 -4.83 19.23
C ASN A 537 22.35 -5.87 19.27
N MET A 538 22.11 -7.13 18.89
CA MET A 538 23.18 -8.12 18.73
C MET A 538 24.15 -7.71 17.61
N ILE A 539 23.63 -7.29 16.46
CA ILE A 539 24.43 -6.89 15.29
C ILE A 539 25.33 -5.70 15.62
N SER A 540 24.75 -4.59 16.09
CA SER A 540 25.50 -3.37 16.40
C SER A 540 26.50 -3.59 17.52
N THR A 541 26.08 -4.18 18.64
CA THR A 541 26.94 -4.37 19.81
C THR A 541 28.13 -5.29 19.52
N ILE A 542 27.88 -6.47 18.93
CA ILE A 542 28.95 -7.45 18.71
C ILE A 542 29.87 -6.98 17.57
N SER A 543 29.34 -6.29 16.56
CA SER A 543 30.19 -5.71 15.51
C SER A 543 31.11 -4.63 16.06
N MET A 544 30.63 -3.78 16.98
CA MET A 544 31.44 -2.75 17.66
C MET A 544 32.51 -3.37 18.58
N ILE A 545 32.19 -4.49 19.24
CA ILE A 545 33.22 -5.30 19.94
C ILE A 545 34.27 -5.81 18.94
N GLY A 546 33.82 -6.30 17.77
CA GLY A 546 34.65 -6.84 16.69
C GLY A 546 35.59 -5.85 16.01
N ILE A 547 35.44 -4.54 16.28
CA ILE A 547 36.35 -3.46 15.84
C ILE A 547 36.96 -2.69 17.03
N GLY A 548 36.95 -3.26 18.23
CA GLY A 548 37.72 -2.77 19.37
C GLY A 548 37.12 -1.59 20.14
N LYS A 549 35.80 -1.35 20.06
CA LYS A 549 35.12 -0.27 20.81
C LYS A 549 34.86 -0.57 22.30
N VAL A 550 35.12 -1.82 22.70
CA VAL A 550 34.83 -2.34 24.04
C VAL A 550 36.09 -3.00 24.62
N TYR A 551 36.28 -2.88 25.93
CA TYR A 551 37.31 -3.62 26.67
C TYR A 551 36.66 -4.37 27.82
N ASN A 552 36.87 -5.69 27.90
CA ASN A 552 36.09 -6.59 28.75
C ASN A 552 34.58 -6.43 28.45
N ASN A 553 33.82 -5.86 29.39
CA ASN A 553 32.41 -5.49 29.22
C ASN A 553 32.19 -3.98 29.45
N LEU A 554 33.25 -3.17 29.27
CA LEU A 554 33.26 -1.73 29.50
C LEU A 554 33.29 -0.97 28.16
N MET A 555 32.45 0.05 28.11
CA MET A 555 32.26 0.95 26.95
C MET A 555 33.36 2.01 26.90
N VAL A 556 34.56 1.61 26.45
CA VAL A 556 35.77 2.45 26.54
C VAL A 556 35.88 3.55 25.49
N ASP A 557 35.02 3.56 24.46
CA ASP A 557 34.92 4.66 23.48
C ASP A 557 33.74 5.60 23.74
N VAL A 558 33.20 5.64 24.95
CA VAL A 558 32.13 6.59 25.29
C VAL A 558 32.55 8.05 25.04
N LYS A 559 31.72 8.84 24.35
CA LYS A 559 31.92 10.29 24.14
C LYS A 559 31.39 11.08 25.36
N PRO A 560 32.22 11.75 26.17
CA PRO A 560 31.78 12.43 27.41
C PRO A 560 31.11 13.80 27.14
N THR A 561 29.91 13.79 26.56
CA THR A 561 29.20 15.03 26.14
C THR A 561 28.43 15.74 27.25
N ASN A 562 28.37 15.17 28.45
CA ASN A 562 27.71 15.75 29.62
C ASN A 562 28.36 15.25 30.91
N GLU A 563 28.05 15.91 32.03
CA GLU A 563 28.63 15.60 33.33
C GLU A 563 28.45 14.14 33.77
N LYS A 564 27.28 13.54 33.51
CA LYS A 564 27.02 12.12 33.77
C LYS A 564 27.98 11.22 32.98
N LEU A 565 28.27 11.55 31.72
CA LEU A 565 29.19 10.78 30.89
C LEU A 565 30.67 11.03 31.27
N VAL A 566 31.03 12.22 31.75
CA VAL A 566 32.36 12.50 32.33
C VAL A 566 32.59 11.64 33.57
N GLU A 567 31.65 11.59 34.50
CA GLU A 567 31.79 10.75 35.70
C GLU A 567 31.76 9.25 35.38
N ARG A 568 30.96 8.84 34.39
CA ARG A 568 30.99 7.47 33.88
C ARG A 568 32.35 7.12 33.27
N SER A 569 32.95 8.05 32.53
CA SER A 569 34.27 7.87 31.89
C SER A 569 35.37 7.58 32.91
N LYS A 570 35.44 8.39 33.98
CA LYS A 570 36.39 8.16 35.08
C LYS A 570 36.17 6.81 35.77
N ARG A 571 34.91 6.43 36.03
CA ARG A 571 34.59 5.12 36.62
C ARG A 571 34.98 3.95 35.71
N ILE A 572 34.81 4.09 34.39
CA ILE A 572 35.25 3.08 33.43
C ILE A 572 36.77 2.91 33.47
N ILE A 573 37.52 4.00 33.56
CA ILE A 573 38.98 3.96 33.71
C ILE A 573 39.36 3.23 35.00
N MET A 574 38.76 3.59 36.14
CA MET A 574 39.00 2.90 37.41
C MET A 574 38.70 1.39 37.31
N GLN A 575 37.56 1.02 36.73
CA GLN A 575 37.17 -0.39 36.59
C GLN A 575 38.06 -1.17 35.62
N ALA A 576 38.59 -0.52 34.59
CA ALA A 576 39.45 -1.15 33.60
C ALA A 576 40.90 -1.32 34.06
N THR A 577 41.35 -0.50 35.02
CA THR A 577 42.76 -0.36 35.40
C THR A 577 43.05 -0.63 36.87
N GLU A 578 42.01 -0.77 37.70
CA GLU A 578 42.08 -0.87 39.17
C GLU A 578 42.70 0.37 39.86
N ALA A 579 42.81 1.49 39.14
CA ALA A 579 43.29 2.77 39.67
C ALA A 579 42.24 3.47 40.57
N ASP A 580 42.72 4.36 41.44
CA ASP A 580 41.86 5.27 42.20
C ASP A 580 41.26 6.38 41.34
N TYR A 581 40.32 7.15 41.92
CA TYR A 581 39.58 8.17 41.19
C TYR A 581 40.49 9.32 40.76
N GLU A 582 41.45 9.71 41.60
CA GLU A 582 42.41 10.76 41.34
C GLU A 582 43.31 10.42 40.15
N THR A 583 43.83 9.19 40.11
CA THR A 583 44.63 8.67 39.00
C THR A 583 43.79 8.58 37.73
N ALA A 584 42.57 8.04 37.81
CA ALA A 584 41.67 7.97 36.67
C ALA A 584 41.32 9.36 36.13
N ALA A 585 41.06 10.34 37.00
CA ALA A 585 40.77 11.72 36.60
C ALA A 585 41.99 12.42 35.98
N HIS A 586 43.19 12.17 36.51
CA HIS A 586 44.44 12.69 35.95
C HIS A 586 44.67 12.17 34.53
N TYR A 587 44.68 10.85 34.34
CA TYR A 587 44.90 10.25 33.01
C TYR A 587 43.76 10.54 32.03
N PHE A 588 42.53 10.68 32.52
CA PHE A 588 41.42 11.15 31.67
C PHE A 588 41.67 12.56 31.13
N ALA A 589 42.23 13.47 31.94
CA ALA A 589 42.59 14.81 31.49
C ALA A 589 43.80 14.80 30.55
N GLU A 590 44.85 14.03 30.88
CA GLU A 590 46.05 13.87 30.04
C GLU A 590 45.72 13.25 28.67
N ALA A 591 44.77 12.31 28.64
CA ALA A 591 44.28 11.71 27.40
C ALA A 591 43.26 12.59 26.65
N GLU A 592 43.10 13.87 27.01
CA GLU A 592 42.14 14.80 26.41
C GLU A 592 40.71 14.25 26.39
N GLN A 593 40.29 13.65 27.50
CA GLN A 593 38.98 13.02 27.71
C GLN A 593 38.74 11.76 26.86
N ASN A 594 39.79 11.16 26.28
CA ASN A 594 39.72 9.87 25.62
C ASN A 594 39.90 8.73 26.64
N VAL A 595 38.79 8.07 26.98
CA VAL A 595 38.75 6.97 27.96
C VAL A 595 39.65 5.81 27.56
N LYS A 596 39.58 5.37 26.30
CA LYS A 596 40.39 4.26 25.80
C LYS A 596 41.89 4.55 25.91
N LEU A 597 42.30 5.74 25.50
CA LEU A 597 43.69 6.18 25.57
C LEU A 597 44.17 6.26 27.03
N ALA A 598 43.37 6.84 27.92
CA ALA A 598 43.68 6.89 29.35
C ALA A 598 43.90 5.48 29.95
N ILE A 599 43.06 4.51 29.57
CA ILE A 599 43.22 3.11 30.01
C ILE A 599 44.54 2.53 29.52
N VAL A 600 44.92 2.73 28.26
CA VAL A 600 46.18 2.20 27.71
C VAL A 600 47.40 2.88 28.34
N MET A 601 47.33 4.20 28.58
CA MET A 601 48.38 4.94 29.27
C MET A 601 48.66 4.34 30.66
N ILE A 602 47.61 4.09 31.45
CA ILE A 602 47.73 3.49 32.79
C ILE A 602 48.23 2.05 32.71
N LEU A 603 47.58 1.20 31.91
CA LEU A 603 47.87 -0.25 31.88
C LEU A 603 49.26 -0.58 31.33
N THR A 604 49.85 0.31 30.55
CA THR A 604 51.13 0.06 29.87
C THR A 604 52.25 1.02 30.28
N ASP A 605 52.00 1.83 31.32
CA ASP A 605 52.93 2.83 31.87
C ASP A 605 53.63 3.65 30.78
N SER A 606 52.84 4.26 29.90
CA SER A 606 53.35 4.94 28.70
C SER A 606 52.82 6.35 28.55
N SER A 607 53.55 7.19 27.81
CA SER A 607 53.10 8.54 27.50
C SER A 607 51.84 8.52 26.63
N LYS A 608 51.17 9.66 26.49
CA LYS A 608 50.00 9.82 25.61
C LYS A 608 50.33 9.38 24.17
N GLU A 609 51.50 9.79 23.66
CA GLU A 609 51.96 9.49 22.30
C GLU A 609 52.27 8.01 22.14
N GLU A 610 52.98 7.40 23.09
CA GLU A 610 53.30 5.97 23.07
C GLU A 610 52.04 5.11 23.17
N ALA A 611 51.09 5.47 24.03
CA ALA A 611 49.80 4.80 24.18
C ALA A 611 48.96 4.92 22.90
N ALA A 612 48.96 6.08 22.25
CA ALA A 612 48.29 6.29 20.97
C ALA A 612 48.90 5.42 19.86
N GLU A 613 50.24 5.33 19.79
CA GLU A 613 50.92 4.43 18.85
C GLU A 613 50.61 2.96 19.11
N LYS A 614 50.59 2.53 20.39
CA LYS A 614 50.20 1.16 20.76
C LYS A 614 48.77 0.87 20.30
N LEU A 615 47.83 1.79 20.52
CA LEU A 615 46.45 1.65 20.06
C LEU A 615 46.35 1.52 18.55
N ILE A 616 47.09 2.33 17.78
CA ILE A 616 47.12 2.23 16.31
C ILE A 616 47.64 0.86 15.87
N ARG A 617 48.75 0.39 16.44
CA ARG A 617 49.33 -0.94 16.11
C ARG A 617 48.43 -2.11 16.50
N ALA A 618 47.56 -1.89 17.48
CA ALA A 618 46.61 -2.87 17.99
C ALA A 618 45.23 -2.82 17.30
N ASP A 619 45.08 -2.05 16.21
CA ASP A 619 43.80 -1.79 15.53
C ASP A 619 42.71 -1.26 16.50
N GLY A 620 43.10 -0.46 17.49
CA GLY A 620 42.21 0.13 18.49
C GLY A 620 41.77 -0.81 19.61
N PHE A 621 42.26 -2.05 19.67
CA PHE A 621 41.93 -3.01 20.73
C PHE A 621 42.83 -2.83 21.96
N VAL A 622 42.26 -2.35 23.07
CA VAL A 622 42.98 -2.21 24.36
C VAL A 622 43.67 -3.51 24.78
N LYS A 623 43.03 -4.66 24.63
CA LYS A 623 43.62 -5.93 25.07
C LYS A 623 44.91 -6.29 24.32
N LYS A 624 45.08 -5.82 23.09
CA LYS A 624 46.26 -6.07 22.24
C LYS A 624 47.38 -5.05 22.45
N THR A 625 47.14 -3.97 23.22
CA THR A 625 48.20 -2.99 23.56
C THR A 625 49.01 -3.36 24.80
N ILE A 626 48.45 -4.25 25.63
CA ILE A 626 49.04 -4.79 26.87
C ILE A 626 49.86 -6.02 26.49
#